data_AF-A0A7C2KSH0-F1
#
_entry.id   AF-A0A7C2KSH0-F1
#
_cell.length_a   1.000
_cell.length_b   1.000
_cell.length_c   1.000
_cell.angle_alpha   90.00
_cell.angle_beta   90.00
_cell.angle_gamma   90.00
#
_symmetry.space_group_name_H-M   'P 1'
#
loop_
_entity.id
_entity.type
_entity.pdbx_description
1 polymer ?
#
loop_
_entity_poly.entity_id
_entity_poly.type
_entity_poly.pdbx_seq_one_letter_code
_entity_poly.pdbx_strand_id
1 'polypeptide(L)'
;MLSFDRRRTALIGLLIALLIGFPPVTAQAGFRLYGAGGCGNLDEALARAQPGDVVAAMIGFRSSNNIAPITQSLVLEGGWVPNFDDSSTARCEASGNDQPNSSTMYSLGYTLDPDQGSELSLGSGNHILPFNLNGATVVLKHLDLTNSFNTVGGVGIQGTLANGARMRIENLEFNDNLVQGGVANGAAIRLELTGNSHLTIINSRFNRNQAGSGGAIELVVRDGSTVVIENSSFANNEALNGSGGAVRIIMYAGTVVLRSNRFTGNVATNGSGGAIRIERAATATGSTVVLIDGNQFSGNSAASAADSSFSGVSVMTPRVRVPLTLRQAATTYRVQPLNITISDAQYLCTFTTSGYTPQLPGRHIHFFFNTVTESQAGVPANPANWFVYGSSAPFTGYNIKDRPPGATALCALVANADHTVIQGTGGCIPLP
;
A
#
# COMPACT_ATOMS: atom_id res chain seq x y z
N MET A 1 44.68 11.16 6.37
CA MET A 1 44.09 10.81 5.06
C MET A 1 42.60 10.52 5.26
N LEU A 2 41.80 11.54 4.95
CA LEU A 2 40.36 11.61 4.68
C LEU A 2 39.38 10.61 5.37
N SER A 3 38.87 11.05 6.52
CA SER A 3 37.59 10.63 7.15
C SER A 3 36.38 11.23 6.40
N PHE A 4 36.25 10.94 5.11
CA PHE A 4 35.19 11.48 4.23
C PHE A 4 34.48 10.34 3.50
N ASP A 5 33.66 9.51 4.17
CA ASP A 5 32.83 8.57 3.39
C ASP A 5 31.49 8.12 4.00
N ARG A 6 31.34 8.07 5.34
CA ARG A 6 30.07 7.58 5.94
C ARG A 6 28.87 8.51 5.81
N ARG A 7 29.09 9.82 5.62
CA ARG A 7 27.99 10.81 5.50
C ARG A 7 27.40 10.88 4.09
N ARG A 8 28.21 10.64 3.04
CA ARG A 8 27.72 10.64 1.64
C ARG A 8 26.90 9.40 1.33
N THR A 9 27.33 8.23 1.80
CA THR A 9 26.58 6.97 1.67
C THR A 9 25.23 7.01 2.41
N ALA A 10 25.16 7.62 3.59
CA ALA A 10 23.90 7.83 4.31
C ALA A 10 22.94 8.81 3.60
N LEU A 11 23.48 9.88 3.00
CA LEU A 11 22.68 10.85 2.25
C LEU A 11 22.14 10.26 0.94
N ILE A 12 22.95 9.44 0.25
CA ILE A 12 22.58 8.72 -0.99
C ILE A 12 21.50 7.67 -0.70
N GLY A 13 21.63 6.89 0.38
CA GLY A 13 20.60 5.91 0.77
C GLY A 13 19.24 6.55 1.12
N LEU A 14 19.26 7.73 1.76
CA LEU A 14 18.05 8.50 2.09
C LEU A 14 17.41 9.15 0.83
N LEU A 15 18.23 9.65 -0.11
CA LEU A 15 17.75 10.22 -1.38
C LEU A 15 17.14 9.16 -2.30
N ILE A 16 17.73 7.95 -2.36
CA ILE A 16 17.23 6.83 -3.18
C ILE A 16 15.82 6.42 -2.71
N ALA A 17 15.56 6.34 -1.41
CA ALA A 17 14.22 6.03 -0.88
C ALA A 17 13.17 7.13 -1.17
N LEU A 18 13.59 8.37 -1.42
CA LEU A 18 12.71 9.50 -1.77
C LEU A 18 12.43 9.61 -3.27
N LEU A 19 13.33 9.10 -4.12
CA LEU A 19 13.32 9.27 -5.58
C LEU A 19 12.80 8.06 -6.35
N ILE A 20 12.51 6.93 -5.68
CA ILE A 20 11.81 5.79 -6.31
C ILE A 20 10.32 6.13 -6.38
N GLY A 21 10.00 7.17 -7.15
CA GLY A 21 8.65 7.32 -7.69
C GLY A 21 8.39 6.10 -8.56
N PHE A 22 7.43 5.27 -8.17
CA PHE A 22 6.84 4.34 -9.12
C PHE A 22 6.19 5.21 -10.21
N PRO A 23 6.64 5.15 -11.48
CA PRO A 23 5.81 5.70 -12.53
C PRO A 23 4.46 5.00 -12.39
N PRO A 24 3.35 5.74 -12.29
CA PRO A 24 2.05 5.08 -12.27
C PRO A 24 1.98 4.21 -13.52
N VAL A 25 1.29 3.08 -13.45
CA VAL A 25 0.79 2.44 -14.66
C VAL A 25 -0.26 3.41 -15.22
N THR A 26 0.20 4.47 -15.88
CA THR A 26 -0.58 5.70 -16.17
C THR A 26 -1.56 5.52 -17.32
N ALA A 27 -1.57 4.36 -17.98
CA ALA A 27 -2.52 4.05 -19.01
C ALA A 27 -3.22 2.75 -18.61
N GLN A 28 -4.46 2.85 -18.13
CA GLN A 28 -5.40 1.73 -18.18
C GLN A 28 -5.56 1.39 -19.67
N ALA A 29 -4.78 0.43 -20.16
CA ALA A 29 -4.92 -0.07 -21.53
C ALA A 29 -6.22 -0.89 -21.71
N GLY A 30 -6.69 -1.46 -20.60
CA GLY A 30 -7.98 -2.14 -20.44
C GLY A 30 -8.22 -2.50 -18.97
N PHE A 31 -9.47 -2.80 -18.64
CA PHE A 31 -9.92 -3.23 -17.33
C PHE A 31 -10.53 -4.63 -17.44
N ARG A 32 -9.78 -5.64 -17.03
CA ARG A 32 -10.14 -7.05 -17.18
C ARG A 32 -11.04 -7.50 -16.05
N LEU A 33 -12.20 -8.01 -16.44
CA LEU A 33 -13.20 -8.61 -15.56
C LEU A 33 -13.34 -10.10 -15.75
N TYR A 34 -12.83 -10.62 -16.87
CA TYR A 34 -12.95 -12.03 -17.20
C TYR A 34 -12.26 -12.86 -16.12
N GLY A 35 -13.02 -13.41 -15.18
CA GLY A 35 -12.42 -14.07 -14.03
C GLY A 35 -12.84 -13.56 -12.66
N ALA A 36 -13.40 -12.36 -12.60
CA ALA A 36 -13.62 -11.62 -11.38
C ALA A 36 -15.12 -11.60 -11.05
N GLY A 37 -15.50 -11.95 -9.80
CA GLY A 37 -16.89 -11.78 -9.33
C GLY A 37 -17.69 -13.04 -9.05
N GLY A 38 -17.06 -14.13 -8.59
CA GLY A 38 -17.79 -15.37 -8.30
C GLY A 38 -18.06 -16.25 -9.53
N CYS A 39 -17.67 -15.80 -10.73
CA CYS A 39 -18.21 -16.30 -11.99
C CYS A 39 -17.17 -16.46 -13.13
N GLY A 40 -15.88 -16.33 -12.86
CA GLY A 40 -14.81 -16.64 -13.81
C GLY A 40 -13.56 -17.20 -13.11
N ASN A 41 -12.43 -17.36 -13.80
CA ASN A 41 -11.14 -17.75 -13.23
C ASN A 41 -10.08 -16.62 -13.31
N LEU A 42 -9.39 -16.32 -12.19
CA LEU A 42 -8.29 -15.33 -12.16
C LEU A 42 -7.16 -15.69 -13.14
N ASP A 43 -6.86 -16.98 -13.30
CA ASP A 43 -5.84 -17.44 -14.26
C ASP A 43 -6.20 -17.04 -15.70
N GLU A 44 -7.48 -17.13 -16.07
CA GLU A 44 -7.94 -16.70 -17.40
C GLU A 44 -7.85 -15.17 -17.58
N ALA A 45 -8.15 -14.41 -16.52
CA ALA A 45 -7.99 -12.96 -16.49
C ALA A 45 -6.53 -12.57 -16.78
N LEU A 46 -5.61 -13.22 -16.06
CA LEU A 46 -4.17 -13.00 -16.16
C LEU A 46 -3.62 -13.47 -17.52
N ALA A 47 -4.13 -14.57 -18.06
CA ALA A 47 -3.74 -15.09 -19.37
C ALA A 47 -4.15 -14.18 -20.53
N ARG A 48 -5.26 -13.42 -20.37
CA ARG A 48 -5.74 -12.47 -21.38
C ARG A 48 -5.18 -11.05 -21.20
N ALA A 49 -4.69 -10.74 -20.01
CA ALA A 49 -4.16 -9.42 -19.68
C ALA A 49 -3.02 -9.02 -20.62
N GLN A 50 -3.09 -7.79 -21.13
CA GLN A 50 -2.07 -7.14 -21.91
C GLN A 50 -1.22 -6.23 -21.01
N PRO A 51 0.00 -5.87 -21.44
CA PRO A 51 0.83 -4.93 -20.69
C PRO A 51 0.08 -3.60 -20.43
N GLY A 52 -0.06 -3.23 -19.16
CA GLY A 52 -0.75 -2.02 -18.70
C GLY A 52 -2.20 -2.22 -18.28
N ASP A 53 -2.75 -3.43 -18.43
CA ASP A 53 -4.11 -3.72 -17.98
C ASP A 53 -4.25 -3.68 -16.45
N VAL A 54 -5.45 -3.31 -16.00
CA VAL A 54 -5.91 -3.58 -14.64
C VAL A 54 -6.71 -4.86 -14.66
N VAL A 55 -6.33 -5.84 -13.87
CA VAL A 55 -7.09 -7.07 -13.61
C VAL A 55 -7.80 -6.89 -12.28
N ALA A 56 -9.13 -6.83 -12.31
CA ALA A 56 -9.89 -6.78 -11.07
C ALA A 56 -9.97 -8.17 -10.44
N ALA A 57 -9.70 -8.27 -9.15
CA ALA A 57 -10.17 -9.35 -8.30
C ALA A 57 -11.41 -8.84 -7.56
N MET A 58 -12.50 -9.61 -7.50
CA MET A 58 -13.70 -9.20 -6.77
C MET A 58 -13.80 -9.95 -5.43
N ILE A 59 -14.49 -9.34 -4.48
CA ILE A 59 -14.72 -9.91 -3.14
C ILE A 59 -15.66 -11.13 -3.21
N GLY A 60 -15.47 -12.10 -2.30
CA GLY A 60 -16.37 -13.26 -2.13
C GLY A 60 -16.06 -14.46 -3.04
N PHE A 61 -14.87 -14.51 -3.62
CA PHE A 61 -14.50 -15.43 -4.69
C PHE A 61 -13.73 -16.67 -4.21
N ARG A 62 -13.86 -17.77 -4.98
CA ARG A 62 -12.99 -18.95 -4.92
C ARG A 62 -12.69 -19.43 -6.35
N SER A 63 -11.43 -19.50 -6.79
CA SER A 63 -11.10 -20.29 -8.01
C SER A 63 -9.64 -20.69 -8.19
N SER A 64 -9.48 -21.88 -8.78
CA SER A 64 -8.39 -22.55 -9.52
C SER A 64 -6.94 -22.53 -9.01
N ASN A 65 -6.38 -23.73 -8.87
CA ASN A 65 -5.10 -24.01 -8.20
C ASN A 65 -3.82 -23.73 -9.03
N ASN A 66 -3.90 -23.18 -10.24
CA ASN A 66 -2.74 -23.09 -11.15
C ASN A 66 -2.72 -21.78 -11.94
N ILE A 67 -2.13 -20.74 -11.38
CA ILE A 67 -1.84 -19.48 -12.10
C ILE A 67 -0.49 -19.61 -12.80
N ALA A 68 -0.44 -19.32 -14.10
CA ALA A 68 0.83 -19.24 -14.82
C ALA A 68 1.69 -18.06 -14.32
N PRO A 69 3.05 -18.14 -14.39
CA PRO A 69 3.91 -17.03 -13.98
C PRO A 69 3.56 -15.72 -14.69
N ILE A 70 3.29 -14.69 -13.89
CA ILE A 70 3.01 -13.33 -14.39
C ILE A 70 4.33 -12.71 -14.85
N THR A 71 4.39 -12.31 -16.12
CA THR A 71 5.60 -11.77 -16.76
C THR A 71 5.45 -10.34 -17.27
N GLN A 72 4.21 -9.88 -17.53
CA GLN A 72 3.92 -8.56 -18.08
C GLN A 72 3.69 -7.49 -17.01
N SER A 73 3.76 -6.23 -17.44
CA SER A 73 3.35 -5.10 -16.60
C SER A 73 1.82 -5.09 -16.44
N LEU A 74 1.30 -5.07 -15.23
CA LEU A 74 -0.14 -4.99 -14.97
C LEU A 74 -0.43 -4.47 -13.56
N VAL A 75 -1.69 -4.17 -13.31
CA VAL A 75 -2.21 -3.94 -11.95
C VAL A 75 -3.17 -5.08 -11.61
N LEU A 76 -2.95 -5.78 -10.51
CA LEU A 76 -3.95 -6.69 -9.94
C LEU A 76 -4.60 -5.97 -8.74
N GLU A 77 -5.88 -5.67 -8.86
CA GLU A 77 -6.62 -4.83 -7.91
C GLU A 77 -7.81 -5.60 -7.33
N GLY A 78 -7.79 -5.85 -6.02
CA GLY A 78 -8.97 -6.30 -5.30
C GLY A 78 -9.84 -5.16 -4.78
N GLY A 79 -10.82 -5.50 -3.95
CA GLY A 79 -11.78 -4.57 -3.36
C GLY A 79 -13.01 -4.29 -4.21
N TRP A 80 -13.12 -4.87 -5.39
CA TRP A 80 -14.29 -4.66 -6.25
C TRP A 80 -15.50 -5.45 -5.72
N VAL A 81 -16.56 -4.73 -5.40
CA VAL A 81 -17.86 -5.24 -4.94
C VAL A 81 -18.86 -5.19 -6.11
N PRO A 82 -19.44 -6.33 -6.50
CA PRO A 82 -20.51 -6.36 -7.51
C PRO A 82 -21.79 -5.66 -7.04
N ASN A 83 -22.57 -5.14 -8.00
CA ASN A 83 -23.94 -4.68 -7.73
C ASN A 83 -24.84 -5.90 -7.52
N PHE A 84 -25.21 -6.21 -6.28
CA PHE A 84 -26.14 -7.29 -5.97
C PHE A 84 -27.55 -6.73 -5.77
N ASP A 85 -28.33 -6.61 -6.85
CA ASP A 85 -29.78 -6.66 -6.72
C ASP A 85 -30.29 -8.12 -6.80
N ASP A 86 -31.36 -8.35 -6.06
CA ASP A 86 -32.21 -9.53 -5.85
C ASP A 86 -31.97 -10.89 -6.60
N SER A 87 -31.93 -11.97 -5.79
CA SER A 87 -32.24 -13.42 -5.98
C SER A 87 -31.95 -14.22 -7.26
N SER A 88 -31.50 -13.70 -8.38
CA SER A 88 -31.33 -14.54 -9.58
C SER A 88 -29.89 -15.07 -9.72
N THR A 89 -29.75 -16.35 -10.01
CA THR A 89 -28.54 -17.01 -10.50
C THR A 89 -28.03 -16.47 -11.86
N ALA A 90 -28.62 -15.38 -12.38
CA ALA A 90 -28.10 -14.61 -13.52
C ALA A 90 -26.81 -13.82 -13.18
N ARG A 91 -26.40 -13.85 -11.90
CA ARG A 91 -25.20 -13.26 -11.27
C ARG A 91 -23.85 -13.56 -11.94
N CYS A 92 -23.80 -14.44 -12.94
CA CYS A 92 -22.58 -14.87 -13.62
C CYS A 92 -22.58 -14.67 -15.14
N GLU A 93 -23.68 -14.25 -15.76
CA GLU A 93 -23.80 -14.35 -17.23
C GLU A 93 -23.16 -13.18 -18.01
N ALA A 94 -22.65 -12.15 -17.32
CA ALA A 94 -21.88 -11.08 -17.95
C ALA A 94 -20.35 -11.31 -17.86
N SER A 95 -19.90 -12.54 -17.58
CA SER A 95 -18.49 -12.96 -17.65
C SER A 95 -18.00 -12.91 -19.11
N GLY A 96 -17.57 -11.73 -19.58
CA GLY A 96 -17.15 -11.59 -20.97
C GLY A 96 -16.70 -10.21 -21.42
N ASN A 97 -17.17 -9.16 -20.76
CA ASN A 97 -16.89 -7.80 -21.23
C ASN A 97 -15.81 -7.16 -20.39
N ASP A 98 -14.56 -7.28 -20.86
CA ASP A 98 -13.51 -6.38 -20.42
C ASP A 98 -13.96 -4.94 -20.62
N GLN A 99 -13.77 -4.13 -19.58
CA GLN A 99 -14.21 -2.75 -19.57
C GLN A 99 -13.07 -1.85 -20.02
N PRO A 100 -13.37 -0.69 -20.63
CA PRO A 100 -12.32 0.23 -21.04
C PRO A 100 -11.63 0.89 -19.84
N ASN A 101 -12.33 1.06 -18.71
CA ASN A 101 -11.81 1.69 -17.50
C ASN A 101 -12.74 1.47 -16.28
N SER A 102 -12.30 1.96 -15.11
CA SER A 102 -13.08 1.91 -13.87
C SER A 102 -14.32 2.82 -13.86
N SER A 103 -14.38 3.88 -14.68
CA SER A 103 -15.61 4.71 -14.77
C SER A 103 -16.78 3.90 -15.34
N THR A 104 -16.51 3.03 -16.31
CA THR A 104 -17.51 2.11 -16.84
C THR A 104 -17.93 1.08 -15.79
N MET A 105 -17.01 0.62 -14.93
CA MET A 105 -17.34 -0.25 -13.79
C MET A 105 -18.37 0.40 -12.86
N TYR A 106 -18.13 1.63 -12.45
CA TYR A 106 -19.08 2.37 -11.60
C TYR A 106 -20.45 2.56 -12.28
N SER A 107 -20.48 2.81 -13.59
CA SER A 107 -21.75 2.95 -14.33
C SER A 107 -22.55 1.66 -14.41
N LEU A 108 -21.88 0.51 -14.31
CA LEU A 108 -22.49 -0.82 -14.24
C LEU A 108 -22.88 -1.21 -12.80
N GLY A 109 -22.68 -0.32 -11.83
CA GLY A 109 -23.05 -0.49 -10.43
C GLY A 109 -22.00 -1.16 -9.55
N TYR A 110 -20.83 -1.50 -10.09
CA TYR A 110 -19.73 -1.99 -9.25
C TYR A 110 -19.22 -0.86 -8.35
N THR A 111 -18.79 -1.21 -7.14
CA THR A 111 -18.14 -0.28 -6.22
C THR A 111 -16.77 -0.80 -5.83
N LEU A 112 -15.86 0.10 -5.46
CA LEU A 112 -14.53 -0.25 -4.95
C LEU A 112 -14.49 0.05 -3.46
N ASP A 113 -14.33 -0.99 -2.65
CA ASP A 113 -14.05 -0.89 -1.23
C ASP A 113 -12.57 -1.27 -1.00
N PRO A 114 -11.66 -0.28 -0.86
CA PRO A 114 -10.24 -0.55 -0.68
C PRO A 114 -9.89 -1.15 0.69
N ASP A 115 -10.83 -1.12 1.65
CA ASP A 115 -10.63 -1.68 3.00
C ASP A 115 -11.10 -3.13 3.10
N GLN A 116 -11.87 -3.61 2.11
CA GLN A 116 -12.21 -5.02 1.97
C GLN A 116 -11.34 -5.66 0.90
N GLY A 117 -10.28 -6.34 1.31
CA GLY A 117 -9.45 -7.07 0.37
C GLY A 117 -10.23 -8.16 -0.38
N SER A 118 -9.88 -8.38 -1.64
CA SER A 118 -10.38 -9.55 -2.36
C SER A 118 -9.58 -10.77 -1.94
N GLU A 119 -10.25 -11.70 -1.27
CA GLU A 119 -9.65 -12.99 -0.92
C GLU A 119 -9.25 -13.74 -2.21
N LEU A 120 -7.94 -13.90 -2.39
CA LEU A 120 -7.38 -14.78 -3.40
C LEU A 120 -7.24 -16.18 -2.81
N SER A 121 -8.38 -16.80 -2.51
CA SER A 121 -8.44 -18.21 -2.12
C SER A 121 -8.73 -19.06 -3.35
N LEU A 122 -7.73 -19.78 -3.84
CA LEU A 122 -7.87 -20.75 -4.93
C LEU A 122 -8.66 -22.03 -4.50
N GLY A 123 -9.22 -22.06 -3.29
CA GLY A 123 -9.78 -23.22 -2.59
C GLY A 123 -9.15 -23.38 -1.21
N SER A 124 -9.52 -24.39 -0.41
CA SER A 124 -8.75 -24.71 0.80
C SER A 124 -7.40 -25.32 0.41
N GLY A 125 -6.30 -24.57 0.58
CA GLY A 125 -4.92 -25.04 0.40
C GLY A 125 -4.26 -24.72 -0.94
N ASN A 126 -2.91 -24.64 -0.92
CA ASN A 126 -1.98 -24.31 -2.01
C ASN A 126 -2.34 -23.06 -2.84
N HIS A 127 -2.05 -21.86 -2.32
CA HIS A 127 -2.00 -20.65 -3.16
C HIS A 127 -0.55 -20.37 -3.52
N ILE A 128 -0.32 -19.78 -4.70
CA ILE A 128 0.93 -19.15 -5.13
C ILE A 128 0.53 -18.14 -6.21
N LEU A 129 0.95 -16.89 -6.09
CA LEU A 129 1.03 -15.95 -7.20
C LEU A 129 2.47 -15.95 -7.73
N PRO A 130 2.76 -16.70 -8.81
CA PRO A 130 4.09 -16.76 -9.38
C PRO A 130 4.39 -15.54 -10.26
N PHE A 131 5.58 -14.97 -10.11
CA PHE A 131 6.08 -13.86 -10.90
C PHE A 131 7.42 -14.18 -11.55
N ASN A 132 7.59 -13.79 -12.81
CA ASN A 132 8.88 -13.79 -13.48
C ASN A 132 8.99 -12.50 -14.29
N LEU A 133 9.31 -11.42 -13.59
CA LEU A 133 9.32 -10.08 -14.17
C LEU A 133 10.70 -9.78 -14.76
N ASN A 134 10.72 -9.37 -16.02
CA ASN A 134 11.93 -8.95 -16.72
C ASN A 134 11.71 -7.54 -17.30
N GLY A 135 12.17 -6.51 -16.57
CA GLY A 135 11.90 -5.11 -16.90
C GLY A 135 10.44 -4.66 -16.76
N ALA A 136 9.53 -5.56 -16.39
CA ALA A 136 8.10 -5.30 -16.22
C ALA A 136 7.79 -4.58 -14.90
N THR A 137 6.66 -3.86 -14.86
CA THR A 137 6.15 -3.16 -13.67
C THR A 137 4.80 -3.72 -13.26
N VAL A 138 4.73 -4.31 -12.06
CA VAL A 138 3.49 -4.84 -11.48
C VAL A 138 3.09 -4.06 -10.23
N VAL A 139 1.79 -3.82 -10.10
CA VAL A 139 1.18 -3.32 -8.86
C VAL A 139 0.14 -4.31 -8.37
N LEU A 140 0.26 -4.74 -7.12
CA LEU A 140 -0.73 -5.54 -6.42
C LEU A 140 -1.36 -4.66 -5.35
N LYS A 141 -2.69 -4.62 -5.29
CA LYS A 141 -3.39 -3.84 -4.26
C LYS A 141 -4.72 -4.45 -3.82
N HIS A 142 -5.04 -4.29 -2.54
CA HIS A 142 -6.32 -4.68 -1.94
C HIS A 142 -6.63 -6.19 -2.07
N LEU A 143 -5.64 -7.05 -1.83
CA LEU A 143 -5.78 -8.51 -1.95
C LEU A 143 -5.52 -9.19 -0.60
N ASP A 144 -6.28 -10.23 -0.32
CA ASP A 144 -6.11 -11.04 0.88
C ASP A 144 -5.64 -12.45 0.48
N LEU A 145 -4.37 -12.76 0.74
CA LEU A 145 -3.76 -14.07 0.52
C LEU A 145 -3.70 -14.80 1.85
N THR A 146 -4.71 -15.63 2.12
CA THR A 146 -4.91 -16.23 3.44
C THR A 146 -5.02 -17.74 3.42
N ASN A 147 -4.65 -18.38 4.53
CA ASN A 147 -4.80 -19.83 4.77
C ASN A 147 -4.13 -20.72 3.71
N SER A 148 -3.10 -20.20 3.04
CA SER A 148 -2.39 -20.93 2.00
C SER A 148 -1.33 -21.81 2.63
N PHE A 149 -1.27 -23.07 2.27
CA PHE A 149 -0.17 -23.94 2.68
C PHE A 149 0.44 -24.65 1.48
N ASN A 150 1.76 -24.83 1.45
CA ASN A 150 2.49 -25.58 0.41
C ASN A 150 3.84 -26.08 0.99
N THR A 151 4.57 -26.93 0.28
CA THR A 151 5.97 -27.29 0.61
C THR A 151 6.99 -26.36 -0.05
N VAL A 152 6.56 -25.50 -0.97
CA VAL A 152 7.37 -24.45 -1.61
C VAL A 152 7.22 -23.13 -0.85
N GLY A 153 8.28 -22.33 -0.83
CA GLY A 153 8.25 -20.98 -0.24
C GLY A 153 7.59 -19.96 -1.16
N GLY A 154 7.02 -18.89 -0.60
CA GLY A 154 6.26 -17.89 -1.33
C GLY A 154 4.83 -18.33 -1.63
N VAL A 155 4.18 -18.96 -0.64
CA VAL A 155 2.80 -19.46 -0.77
C VAL A 155 1.82 -18.32 -1.07
N GLY A 156 2.05 -17.10 -0.58
CA GLY A 156 1.33 -15.94 -1.12
C GLY A 156 1.86 -15.57 -2.52
N ILE A 157 3.10 -15.11 -2.55
CA ILE A 157 3.79 -14.59 -3.74
C ILE A 157 5.16 -15.25 -3.85
N GLN A 158 5.48 -15.78 -5.04
CA GLN A 158 6.77 -16.38 -5.34
C GLN A 158 7.33 -15.81 -6.65
N GLY A 159 8.65 -15.67 -6.77
CA GLY A 159 9.24 -15.41 -8.09
C GLY A 159 10.50 -14.57 -8.14
N THR A 160 10.75 -14.01 -9.32
CA THR A 160 11.95 -13.24 -9.64
C THR A 160 11.59 -11.89 -10.27
N LEU A 161 12.33 -10.85 -9.87
CA LEU A 161 12.36 -9.54 -10.52
C LEU A 161 13.76 -9.32 -11.11
N ALA A 162 13.85 -9.13 -12.42
CA ALA A 162 15.10 -8.96 -13.13
C ALA A 162 15.09 -7.73 -14.04
N ASN A 163 16.29 -7.26 -14.40
CA ASN A 163 16.52 -6.23 -15.43
C ASN A 163 15.68 -4.95 -15.25
N GLY A 164 15.70 -4.38 -14.06
CA GLY A 164 14.99 -3.15 -13.73
C GLY A 164 13.49 -3.34 -13.51
N ALA A 165 13.02 -4.58 -13.34
CA ALA A 165 11.63 -4.88 -12.98
C ALA A 165 11.23 -4.17 -11.68
N ARG A 166 9.95 -3.83 -11.57
CA ARG A 166 9.38 -3.13 -10.42
C ARG A 166 8.12 -3.83 -9.94
N MET A 167 8.03 -4.09 -8.64
CA MET A 167 6.81 -4.60 -8.01
C MET A 167 6.42 -3.70 -6.85
N ARG A 168 5.17 -3.25 -6.84
CA ARG A 168 4.56 -2.55 -5.71
C ARG A 168 3.47 -3.43 -5.11
N ILE A 169 3.56 -3.69 -3.82
CA ILE A 169 2.57 -4.38 -3.00
C ILE A 169 1.99 -3.34 -2.05
N GLU A 170 0.70 -3.06 -2.17
CA GLU A 170 0.04 -1.98 -1.44
C GLU A 170 -1.26 -2.44 -0.82
N ASN A 171 -1.38 -2.36 0.50
CA ASN A 171 -2.61 -2.76 1.20
C ASN A 171 -3.02 -4.21 0.86
N LEU A 172 -2.10 -5.13 1.14
CA LEU A 172 -2.36 -6.56 1.04
C LEU A 172 -2.37 -7.18 2.43
N GLU A 173 -3.21 -8.18 2.62
CA GLU A 173 -3.17 -9.03 3.79
C GLU A 173 -2.61 -10.41 3.46
N PHE A 174 -1.68 -10.86 4.31
CA PHE A 174 -1.13 -12.20 4.30
C PHE A 174 -1.38 -12.83 5.67
N ASN A 175 -2.40 -13.67 5.76
CA ASN A 175 -2.83 -14.27 7.02
C ASN A 175 -2.70 -15.79 6.98
N ASP A 176 -2.11 -16.41 7.99
CA ASP A 176 -2.11 -17.87 8.16
C ASP A 176 -1.51 -18.65 6.98
N ASN A 177 -0.52 -18.09 6.29
CA ASN A 177 0.20 -18.83 5.25
C ASN A 177 1.27 -19.72 5.86
N LEU A 178 1.38 -20.97 5.38
CA LEU A 178 2.21 -22.01 5.98
C LEU A 178 3.07 -22.73 4.93
N VAL A 179 4.39 -22.70 5.10
CA VAL A 179 5.25 -23.69 4.46
C VAL A 179 5.27 -24.95 5.31
N GLN A 180 4.63 -26.01 4.81
CA GLN A 180 4.48 -27.29 5.52
C GLN A 180 5.84 -27.87 5.94
N GLY A 181 5.95 -28.24 7.21
CA GLY A 181 7.18 -28.78 7.80
C GLY A 181 8.35 -27.79 7.85
N GLY A 182 8.16 -26.52 7.47
CA GLY A 182 9.23 -25.53 7.42
C GLY A 182 10.37 -25.90 6.46
N VAL A 183 10.04 -26.61 5.36
CA VAL A 183 11.03 -27.13 4.39
C VAL A 183 11.49 -26.08 3.37
N ALA A 184 10.80 -24.94 3.31
CA ALA A 184 11.17 -23.76 2.52
C ALA A 184 10.87 -22.47 3.32
N ASN A 185 11.15 -21.30 2.73
CA ASN A 185 11.19 -20.02 3.44
C ASN A 185 10.20 -19.00 2.87
N GLY A 186 9.79 -18.01 3.68
CA GLY A 186 8.92 -16.94 3.23
C GLY A 186 7.51 -17.40 2.90
N ALA A 187 6.68 -17.75 3.89
CA ALA A 187 5.36 -18.32 3.58
C ALA A 187 4.44 -17.35 2.84
N ALA A 188 4.47 -16.07 3.20
CA ALA A 188 3.73 -15.04 2.48
C ALA A 188 4.44 -14.65 1.19
N ILE A 189 5.73 -14.31 1.24
CA ILE A 189 6.47 -13.80 0.09
C ILE A 189 7.85 -14.44 0.01
N ARG A 190 8.20 -14.97 -1.17
CA ARG A 190 9.56 -15.40 -1.52
C ARG A 190 9.96 -14.81 -2.87
N LEU A 191 10.86 -13.82 -2.86
CA LEU A 191 11.32 -13.17 -4.09
C LEU A 191 12.84 -13.09 -4.21
N GLU A 192 13.34 -13.22 -5.44
CA GLU A 192 14.70 -12.89 -5.81
C GLU A 192 14.73 -11.64 -6.71
N LEU A 193 15.58 -10.67 -6.36
CA LEU A 193 15.72 -9.41 -7.08
C LEU A 193 17.13 -9.30 -7.69
N THR A 194 17.20 -9.10 -9.00
CA THR A 194 18.43 -8.98 -9.79
C THR A 194 18.35 -7.82 -10.78
N GLY A 195 19.49 -7.45 -11.39
CA GLY A 195 19.56 -6.43 -12.44
C GLY A 195 18.96 -5.07 -12.06
N ASN A 196 19.29 -4.51 -10.88
CA ASN A 196 18.77 -3.23 -10.38
C ASN A 196 17.22 -3.17 -10.30
N SER A 197 16.58 -4.25 -9.87
CA SER A 197 15.12 -4.32 -9.72
C SER A 197 14.64 -3.67 -8.41
N HIS A 198 13.34 -3.37 -8.33
CA HIS A 198 12.75 -2.65 -7.20
C HIS A 198 11.51 -3.35 -6.66
N LEU A 199 11.49 -3.61 -5.34
CA LEU A 199 10.31 -4.05 -4.62
C LEU A 199 9.91 -2.98 -3.60
N THR A 200 8.63 -2.63 -3.57
CA THR A 200 8.05 -1.79 -2.51
C THR A 200 6.86 -2.50 -1.91
N ILE A 201 6.87 -2.66 -0.59
CA ILE A 201 5.76 -3.19 0.21
C ILE A 201 5.31 -2.06 1.14
N ILE A 202 4.04 -1.70 1.06
CA ILE A 202 3.50 -0.58 1.84
C ILE A 202 2.09 -0.85 2.33
N ASN A 203 1.79 -0.39 3.54
CA ASN A 203 0.46 -0.52 4.15
C ASN A 203 -0.03 -1.98 4.20
N SER A 204 0.86 -2.96 4.23
CA SER A 204 0.50 -4.38 4.19
C SER A 204 0.51 -5.01 5.57
N ARG A 205 -0.23 -6.09 5.74
CA ARG A 205 -0.34 -6.85 6.98
C ARG A 205 0.11 -8.29 6.76
N PHE A 206 0.98 -8.76 7.65
CA PHE A 206 1.49 -10.12 7.68
C PHE A 206 1.22 -10.72 9.06
N ASN A 207 0.26 -11.63 9.15
CA ASN A 207 -0.16 -12.24 10.42
C ASN A 207 -0.07 -13.76 10.39
N ARG A 208 0.51 -14.36 11.43
CA ARG A 208 0.50 -15.82 11.64
C ARG A 208 1.06 -16.64 10.47
N ASN A 209 1.99 -16.08 9.70
CA ASN A 209 2.65 -16.80 8.62
C ASN A 209 3.83 -17.61 9.16
N GLN A 210 4.01 -18.84 8.67
CA GLN A 210 4.98 -19.79 9.21
C GLN A 210 5.82 -20.44 8.11
N ALA A 211 7.14 -20.36 8.21
CA ALA A 211 8.06 -20.98 7.26
C ALA A 211 9.35 -21.48 7.94
N GLY A 212 10.23 -22.14 7.20
CA GLY A 212 11.54 -22.57 7.70
C GLY A 212 12.38 -21.39 8.18
N SER A 213 12.49 -20.33 7.38
CA SER A 213 13.03 -19.02 7.76
C SER A 213 12.20 -17.91 7.14
N GLY A 214 12.28 -16.69 7.69
CA GLY A 214 11.49 -15.57 7.20
C GLY A 214 10.00 -15.91 7.26
N GLY A 215 9.44 -16.13 8.46
CA GLY A 215 8.13 -16.77 8.64
C GLY A 215 7.05 -16.21 7.71
N ALA A 216 7.04 -14.90 7.49
CA ALA A 216 6.28 -14.26 6.43
C ALA A 216 7.10 -14.08 5.13
N ILE A 217 8.25 -13.42 5.20
CA ILE A 217 8.98 -12.96 4.00
C ILE A 217 10.40 -13.52 3.96
N GLU A 218 10.80 -14.11 2.83
CA GLU A 218 12.21 -14.28 2.45
C GLU A 218 12.52 -13.52 1.16
N LEU A 219 13.56 -12.68 1.18
CA LEU A 219 14.06 -11.98 -0.01
C LEU A 219 15.53 -12.27 -0.27
N VAL A 220 15.89 -12.41 -1.54
CA VAL A 220 17.27 -12.43 -2.02
C VAL A 220 17.52 -11.18 -2.87
N VAL A 221 18.48 -10.34 -2.47
CA VAL A 221 18.74 -9.04 -3.10
C VAL A 221 20.13 -9.02 -3.74
N ARG A 222 20.18 -8.80 -5.06
CA ARG A 222 21.40 -8.79 -5.88
C ARG A 222 21.51 -7.53 -6.74
N ASP A 223 22.69 -7.33 -7.33
CA ASP A 223 22.94 -6.40 -8.44
C ASP A 223 22.39 -4.98 -8.24
N GLY A 224 22.61 -4.38 -7.07
CA GLY A 224 22.16 -3.02 -6.79
C GLY A 224 20.64 -2.88 -6.61
N SER A 225 19.88 -3.98 -6.61
CA SER A 225 18.42 -3.96 -6.44
C SER A 225 18.01 -3.33 -5.10
N THR A 226 16.81 -2.76 -5.08
CA THR A 226 16.29 -2.03 -3.92
C THR A 226 15.00 -2.65 -3.39
N VAL A 227 14.93 -2.82 -2.07
CA VAL A 227 13.73 -3.23 -1.36
C VAL A 227 13.32 -2.13 -0.39
N VAL A 228 12.06 -1.73 -0.42
CA VAL A 228 11.45 -0.82 0.55
C VAL A 228 10.27 -1.51 1.20
N ILE A 229 10.26 -1.57 2.54
CA ILE A 229 9.11 -2.04 3.33
C ILE A 229 8.74 -0.90 4.28
N GLU A 230 7.55 -0.35 4.11
CA GLU A 230 7.11 0.83 4.82
C GLU A 230 5.68 0.70 5.37
N ASN A 231 5.44 1.30 6.53
CA ASN A 231 4.11 1.43 7.15
C ASN A 231 3.33 0.10 7.18
N SER A 232 4.02 -1.02 7.38
CA SER A 232 3.45 -2.36 7.35
C SER A 232 3.51 -3.01 8.72
N SER A 233 2.65 -4.00 8.96
CA SER A 233 2.56 -4.72 10.23
C SER A 233 2.88 -6.19 10.08
N PHE A 234 3.69 -6.72 11.00
CA PHE A 234 4.13 -8.10 11.07
C PHE A 234 3.80 -8.62 12.48
N ALA A 235 2.78 -9.48 12.57
CA ALA A 235 2.28 -10.00 13.82
C ALA A 235 2.35 -11.53 13.86
N ASN A 236 2.91 -12.09 14.94
CA ASN A 236 2.85 -13.52 15.24
C ASN A 236 3.35 -14.43 14.10
N ASN A 237 4.31 -13.96 13.29
CA ASN A 237 4.91 -14.78 12.24
C ASN A 237 6.03 -15.63 12.85
N GLU A 238 6.24 -16.84 12.31
CA GLU A 238 7.18 -17.81 12.88
C GLU A 238 8.15 -18.39 11.84
N ALA A 239 9.45 -18.31 12.15
CA ALA A 239 10.47 -19.12 11.52
C ALA A 239 10.68 -20.40 12.36
N LEU A 240 10.20 -21.53 11.84
CA LEU A 240 10.18 -22.83 12.52
C LEU A 240 11.60 -23.37 12.79
N ASN A 241 12.48 -23.25 11.81
CA ASN A 241 13.79 -23.91 11.82
C ASN A 241 14.97 -22.93 11.76
N GLY A 242 14.72 -21.70 11.34
CA GLY A 242 15.77 -20.74 11.00
C GLY A 242 15.53 -19.35 11.57
N SER A 243 16.00 -18.34 10.85
CA SER A 243 16.12 -16.96 11.33
C SER A 243 15.10 -16.03 10.69
N GLY A 244 14.83 -14.89 11.33
CA GLY A 244 13.89 -13.89 10.84
C GLY A 244 12.46 -14.37 11.05
N GLY A 245 11.94 -14.29 12.27
CA GLY A 245 10.62 -14.85 12.55
C GLY A 245 9.51 -14.26 11.69
N ALA A 246 9.60 -12.97 11.34
CA ALA A 246 8.78 -12.39 10.27
C ALA A 246 9.52 -12.29 8.94
N VAL A 247 10.71 -11.67 8.94
CA VAL A 247 11.39 -11.25 7.72
C VAL A 247 12.82 -11.75 7.71
N ARG A 248 13.22 -12.43 6.63
CA ARG A 248 14.60 -12.78 6.33
C ARG A 248 15.03 -12.18 5.00
N ILE A 249 16.17 -11.50 4.98
CA ILE A 249 16.72 -10.92 3.75
C ILE A 249 18.19 -11.34 3.60
N ILE A 250 18.51 -11.94 2.46
CA ILE A 250 19.87 -12.34 2.08
C ILE A 250 20.36 -11.36 1.00
N MET A 251 21.41 -10.60 1.32
CA MET A 251 21.95 -9.56 0.46
C MET A 251 23.29 -9.99 -0.15
N TYR A 252 23.34 -9.98 -1.48
CA TYR A 252 24.59 -10.05 -2.24
C TYR A 252 25.11 -8.65 -2.60
N ALA A 253 24.18 -7.75 -2.93
CA ALA A 253 24.41 -6.34 -3.18
C ALA A 253 23.06 -5.59 -3.10
N GLY A 254 23.08 -4.26 -2.96
CA GLY A 254 21.89 -3.43 -3.06
C GLY A 254 21.47 -2.77 -1.75
N THR A 255 20.24 -2.25 -1.74
CA THR A 255 19.71 -1.41 -0.67
C THR A 255 18.41 -1.98 -0.12
N VAL A 256 18.31 -2.06 1.21
CA VAL A 256 17.07 -2.42 1.90
C VAL A 256 16.68 -1.26 2.81
N VAL A 257 15.44 -0.83 2.72
CA VAL A 257 14.86 0.22 3.58
C VAL A 257 13.69 -0.37 4.35
N LEU A 258 13.75 -0.29 5.66
CA LEU A 258 12.68 -0.65 6.57
C LEU A 258 12.26 0.60 7.32
N ARG A 259 11.06 1.12 7.06
CA ARG A 259 10.58 2.36 7.68
C ARG A 259 9.21 2.22 8.33
N SER A 260 9.06 2.74 9.55
CA SER A 260 7.75 2.90 10.20
C SER A 260 6.90 1.62 10.26
N ASN A 261 7.55 0.46 10.31
CA ASN A 261 6.84 -0.82 10.41
C ASN A 261 6.65 -1.22 11.86
N ARG A 262 5.68 -2.10 12.11
CA ARG A 262 5.43 -2.67 13.43
C ARG A 262 5.64 -4.18 13.42
N PHE A 263 6.53 -4.68 14.27
CA PHE A 263 6.82 -6.09 14.46
C PHE A 263 6.41 -6.52 15.88
N THR A 264 5.34 -7.32 15.99
CA THR A 264 4.79 -7.78 17.27
C THR A 264 4.72 -9.30 17.35
N GLY A 265 5.24 -9.89 18.43
CA GLY A 265 5.02 -11.31 18.70
C GLY A 265 5.66 -12.29 17.71
N ASN A 266 6.62 -11.85 16.88
CA ASN A 266 7.23 -12.72 15.88
C ASN A 266 8.32 -13.60 16.51
N VAL A 267 8.46 -14.84 16.02
CA VAL A 267 9.30 -15.86 16.67
C VAL A 267 10.26 -16.50 15.67
N ALA A 268 11.54 -16.59 16.03
CA ALA A 268 12.52 -17.43 15.34
C ALA A 268 13.00 -18.54 16.28
N THR A 269 12.35 -19.71 16.21
CA THR A 269 12.40 -20.76 17.23
C THR A 269 13.83 -21.25 17.49
N ASN A 270 14.62 -21.46 16.44
CA ASN A 270 15.99 -21.97 16.53
C ASN A 270 17.05 -21.00 15.97
N GLY A 271 16.64 -19.83 15.46
CA GLY A 271 17.52 -18.90 14.74
C GLY A 271 17.75 -17.57 15.43
N SER A 272 18.17 -16.58 14.64
CA SER A 272 18.37 -15.22 15.09
C SER A 272 17.31 -14.25 14.55
N GLY A 273 17.04 -13.18 15.30
CA GLY A 273 16.16 -12.10 14.84
C GLY A 273 14.70 -12.53 14.83
N GLY A 274 14.04 -12.48 15.99
CA GLY A 274 12.66 -12.96 16.14
C GLY A 274 11.68 -12.19 15.27
N ALA A 275 11.93 -10.91 14.99
CA ALA A 275 11.26 -10.20 13.91
C ALA A 275 12.04 -10.26 12.60
N ILE A 276 13.30 -9.80 12.61
CA ILE A 276 14.03 -9.52 11.37
C ILE A 276 15.42 -10.15 11.40
N ARG A 277 15.77 -10.84 10.31
CA ARG A 277 17.13 -11.25 9.99
C ARG A 277 17.56 -10.64 8.66
N ILE A 278 18.65 -9.89 8.63
CA ILE A 278 19.29 -9.49 7.37
C ILE A 278 20.77 -9.89 7.38
N GLU A 279 21.18 -10.65 6.38
CA GLU A 279 22.57 -11.10 6.22
C GLU A 279 23.15 -10.79 4.86
N ARG A 280 24.46 -10.57 4.88
CA ARG A 280 25.28 -10.66 3.68
C ARG A 280 25.52 -12.13 3.34
N ALA A 281 25.30 -12.50 2.09
CA ALA A 281 25.66 -13.83 1.60
C ALA A 281 27.19 -14.04 1.62
N ALA A 282 27.65 -15.26 1.90
CA ALA A 282 29.08 -15.56 2.00
C ALA A 282 29.87 -15.25 0.71
N THR A 283 29.25 -15.43 -0.45
CA THR A 283 29.84 -15.17 -1.77
C THR A 283 29.54 -13.77 -2.30
N ALA A 284 28.97 -12.88 -1.47
CA ALA A 284 28.66 -11.51 -1.85
C ALA A 284 29.93 -10.69 -2.11
N THR A 285 30.01 -10.04 -3.27
CA THR A 285 31.10 -9.12 -3.64
C THR A 285 30.65 -7.66 -3.70
N GLY A 286 29.36 -7.39 -3.89
CA GLY A 286 28.83 -6.03 -4.02
C GLY A 286 28.56 -5.34 -2.67
N SER A 287 28.31 -4.04 -2.70
CA SER A 287 27.99 -3.26 -1.49
C SER A 287 26.56 -3.54 -1.00
N THR A 288 26.37 -3.61 0.31
CA THR A 288 25.06 -3.80 0.95
C THR A 288 24.77 -2.65 1.90
N VAL A 289 23.61 -2.03 1.73
CA VAL A 289 23.13 -0.92 2.58
C VAL A 289 21.77 -1.30 3.16
N VAL A 290 21.64 -1.16 4.48
CA VAL A 290 20.37 -1.36 5.19
C VAL A 290 20.03 -0.08 5.93
N LEU A 291 18.89 0.52 5.63
CA LEU A 291 18.35 1.67 6.33
C LEU A 291 17.18 1.23 7.22
N ILE A 292 17.25 1.57 8.51
CA ILE A 292 16.20 1.25 9.49
C ILE A 292 15.80 2.53 10.20
N ASP A 293 14.53 2.88 10.09
CA ASP A 293 14.00 4.12 10.63
C ASP A 293 12.56 3.96 11.14
N GLY A 294 12.24 4.53 12.30
CA GLY A 294 10.86 4.56 12.83
C GLY A 294 10.17 3.21 13.11
N ASN A 295 10.86 2.06 13.02
CA ASN A 295 10.23 0.75 13.24
C ASN A 295 10.02 0.46 14.74
N GLN A 296 8.92 -0.22 15.07
CA GLN A 296 8.54 -0.62 16.42
C GLN A 296 8.64 -2.13 16.57
N PHE A 297 9.22 -2.59 17.68
CA PHE A 297 9.39 -3.99 18.01
C PHE A 297 8.80 -4.26 19.40
N SER A 298 7.99 -5.32 19.54
CA SER A 298 7.36 -5.67 20.81
C SER A 298 7.09 -7.16 20.91
N GLY A 299 7.57 -7.81 21.98
CA GLY A 299 7.24 -9.21 22.27
C GLY A 299 7.76 -10.22 21.23
N ASN A 300 8.75 -9.86 20.41
CA ASN A 300 9.39 -10.81 19.51
C ASN A 300 10.38 -11.70 20.29
N SER A 301 10.64 -12.91 19.81
CA SER A 301 11.54 -13.87 20.49
C SER A 301 12.39 -14.66 19.50
N ALA A 302 13.62 -14.99 19.89
CA ALA A 302 14.51 -15.83 19.13
C ALA A 302 15.55 -16.49 20.03
N ALA A 303 16.19 -17.57 19.54
CA ALA A 303 17.32 -18.18 20.23
C ALA A 303 18.49 -17.20 20.40
N SER A 304 18.67 -16.26 19.45
CA SER A 304 19.62 -15.14 19.58
C SER A 304 19.08 -13.86 18.97
N ALA A 305 19.21 -12.72 19.67
CA ALA A 305 18.65 -11.42 19.26
C ALA A 305 17.12 -11.47 19.03
N ALA A 306 16.37 -11.19 20.10
CA ALA A 306 14.91 -11.31 20.14
C ALA A 306 14.18 -10.50 19.04
N ASP A 307 14.62 -9.28 18.75
CA ASP A 307 13.97 -8.44 17.74
C ASP A 307 14.62 -8.57 16.37
N SER A 308 15.84 -8.04 16.20
CA SER A 308 16.48 -7.92 14.90
C SER A 308 17.95 -8.34 14.94
N SER A 309 18.39 -9.04 13.90
CA SER A 309 19.78 -9.49 13.73
C SER A 309 20.32 -9.12 12.35
N PHE A 310 21.44 -8.40 12.34
CA PHE A 310 22.13 -7.93 11.13
C PHE A 310 23.54 -8.52 11.09
N SER A 311 23.91 -9.21 10.02
CA SER A 311 25.23 -9.85 9.88
C SER A 311 25.89 -9.50 8.56
N GLY A 312 27.11 -8.94 8.62
CA GLY A 312 27.92 -8.63 7.44
C GLY A 312 27.37 -7.52 6.52
N VAL A 313 26.33 -6.79 6.94
CA VAL A 313 25.71 -5.70 6.15
C VAL A 313 26.01 -4.33 6.74
N SER A 314 26.03 -3.29 5.90
CA SER A 314 26.20 -1.91 6.37
C SER A 314 24.86 -1.35 6.85
N VAL A 315 24.62 -1.41 8.16
CA VAL A 315 23.41 -0.86 8.77
C VAL A 315 23.58 0.63 9.05
N MET A 316 22.64 1.41 8.53
CA MET A 316 22.48 2.82 8.79
C MET A 316 21.21 3.02 9.61
N THR A 317 21.39 3.53 10.83
CA THR A 317 20.28 4.13 11.59
C THR A 317 20.44 5.64 11.43
N PRO A 318 19.44 6.38 10.94
CA PRO A 318 19.51 7.84 10.94
C PRO A 318 19.53 8.33 12.40
N ARG A 319 20.73 8.47 12.97
CA ARG A 319 20.94 9.02 14.33
C ARG A 319 20.91 10.54 14.36
N VAL A 320 20.74 11.17 13.21
CA VAL A 320 20.66 12.62 13.10
C VAL A 320 19.22 12.96 12.74
N ARG A 321 18.44 13.35 13.75
CA ARG A 321 17.37 14.31 13.51
C ARG A 321 18.05 15.63 13.19
N VAL A 322 18.51 15.78 11.95
CA VAL A 322 18.60 17.13 11.41
C VAL A 322 17.14 17.56 11.40
N PRO A 323 16.74 18.68 11.99
CA PRO A 323 15.48 19.31 11.64
C PRO A 323 15.62 19.81 10.20
N LEU A 324 15.75 18.89 9.25
CA LEU A 324 15.33 19.10 7.89
C LEU A 324 13.81 19.02 8.01
N THR A 325 13.18 20.18 8.10
CA THR A 325 11.79 20.38 7.72
C THR A 325 11.66 20.04 6.23
N LEU A 326 11.82 18.77 5.87
CA LEU A 326 11.25 18.18 4.67
C LEU A 326 10.01 17.43 5.15
N ARG A 327 8.86 18.10 5.03
CA ARG A 327 7.56 17.45 5.06
C ARG A 327 7.51 16.44 3.91
N GLN A 328 7.86 15.18 4.17
CA GLN A 328 7.39 14.08 3.34
C GLN A 328 5.89 13.96 3.59
N ALA A 329 5.14 14.31 2.56
CA ALA A 329 3.70 14.18 2.55
C ALA A 329 3.34 12.69 2.66
N ALA A 330 2.85 12.27 3.84
CA ALA A 330 1.63 11.48 3.82
C ALA A 330 0.69 12.21 2.87
N THR A 331 0.10 11.54 1.87
CA THR A 331 -0.94 12.12 1.00
C THR A 331 -2.12 12.52 1.86
N THR A 332 -1.94 13.64 2.55
CA THR A 332 -2.88 14.21 3.48
C THR A 332 -3.77 15.03 2.59
N TYR A 333 -5.02 14.60 2.48
CA TYR A 333 -6.03 15.41 1.82
C TYR A 333 -6.03 16.78 2.50
N ARG A 334 -5.85 17.84 1.71
CA ARG A 334 -5.90 19.20 2.24
C ARG A 334 -6.75 20.09 1.38
N VAL A 335 -7.42 21.01 2.03
CA VAL A 335 -7.95 22.23 1.41
C VAL A 335 -7.32 23.43 2.12
N GLN A 336 -6.79 24.36 1.33
CA GLN A 336 -6.19 25.59 1.84
C GLN A 336 -6.92 26.78 1.23
N PRO A 337 -7.78 27.48 1.99
CA PRO A 337 -8.25 28.80 1.60
C PRO A 337 -7.06 29.74 1.38
N LEU A 338 -7.06 30.45 0.25
CA LEU A 338 -5.94 31.31 -0.17
C LEU A 338 -6.29 32.79 -0.06
N ASN A 339 -7.47 33.17 -0.54
CA ASN A 339 -7.96 34.54 -0.47
C ASN A 339 -9.49 34.54 -0.34
N ILE A 340 -10.03 35.55 0.33
CA ILE A 340 -11.46 35.79 0.41
C ILE A 340 -11.74 37.26 0.15
N THR A 341 -12.64 37.53 -0.79
CA THR A 341 -13.12 38.87 -1.11
C THR A 341 -14.65 38.91 -1.06
N ILE A 342 -15.22 40.11 -1.06
CA ILE A 342 -16.65 40.31 -1.21
C ILE A 342 -16.91 40.80 -2.63
N SER A 343 -17.77 40.10 -3.37
CA SER A 343 -18.30 40.52 -4.66
C SER A 343 -19.81 40.26 -4.66
N ASP A 344 -20.60 41.24 -5.07
CA ASP A 344 -22.07 41.11 -5.20
C ASP A 344 -22.77 40.51 -3.96
N ALA A 345 -22.35 40.98 -2.77
CA ALA A 345 -22.82 40.50 -1.46
C ALA A 345 -22.55 39.01 -1.16
N GLN A 346 -21.67 38.35 -1.91
CA GLN A 346 -21.18 37.00 -1.62
C GLN A 346 -19.72 37.00 -1.19
N TYR A 347 -19.35 36.04 -0.35
CA TYR A 347 -17.96 35.70 -0.10
C TYR A 347 -17.41 34.90 -1.27
N LEU A 348 -16.41 35.44 -1.97
CA LEU A 348 -15.66 34.73 -2.99
C LEU A 348 -14.37 34.22 -2.37
N CYS A 349 -14.33 32.92 -2.07
CA CYS A 349 -13.16 32.26 -1.47
C CYS A 349 -12.40 31.46 -2.54
N THR A 350 -11.17 31.87 -2.84
CA THR A 350 -10.24 31.01 -3.61
C THR A 350 -9.54 30.03 -2.69
N PHE A 351 -9.22 28.85 -3.20
CA PHE A 351 -8.57 27.79 -2.43
C PHE A 351 -7.80 26.85 -3.36
N THR A 352 -6.90 26.05 -2.77
CA THR A 352 -6.28 24.90 -3.44
C THR A 352 -6.57 23.62 -2.68
N THR A 353 -6.58 22.50 -3.40
CA THR A 353 -6.65 21.16 -2.80
C THR A 353 -5.40 20.35 -3.12
N SER A 354 -5.06 19.43 -2.21
CA SER A 354 -3.98 18.47 -2.43
C SER A 354 -4.43 17.07 -2.01
N GLY A 355 -4.03 16.07 -2.78
CA GLY A 355 -4.34 14.66 -2.51
C GLY A 355 -5.75 14.22 -2.91
N TYR A 356 -6.57 15.10 -3.48
CA TYR A 356 -7.88 14.77 -4.06
C TYR A 356 -8.39 15.87 -4.99
N THR A 357 -9.32 15.49 -5.88
CA THR A 357 -10.15 16.41 -6.67
C THR A 357 -11.52 16.49 -6.01
N PRO A 358 -12.01 17.68 -5.60
CA PRO A 358 -13.36 17.83 -5.09
C PRO A 358 -14.39 17.36 -6.10
N GLN A 359 -15.29 16.46 -5.70
CA GLN A 359 -16.41 16.01 -6.52
C GLN A 359 -17.55 15.47 -5.64
N LEU A 360 -18.77 15.54 -6.16
CA LEU A 360 -19.96 14.95 -5.54
C LEU A 360 -20.65 14.02 -6.56
N PRO A 361 -20.95 12.74 -6.21
CA PRO A 361 -20.55 12.07 -4.99
C PRO A 361 -19.02 11.83 -4.95
N GLY A 362 -18.44 11.77 -3.76
CA GLY A 362 -17.00 11.57 -3.57
C GLY A 362 -16.41 12.50 -2.52
N ARG A 363 -15.09 12.57 -2.48
CA ARG A 363 -14.36 13.44 -1.56
C ARG A 363 -14.59 14.89 -1.94
N HIS A 364 -14.98 15.71 -0.98
CA HIS A 364 -15.37 17.09 -1.23
C HIS A 364 -14.97 18.00 -0.05
N ILE A 365 -15.36 19.26 -0.11
CA ILE A 365 -15.01 20.29 0.86
C ILE A 365 -16.26 20.66 1.65
N HIS A 366 -16.11 20.83 2.96
CA HIS A 366 -17.09 21.53 3.78
C HIS A 366 -16.55 22.93 4.12
N PHE A 367 -17.30 23.97 3.75
CA PHE A 367 -17.04 25.36 4.17
C PHE A 367 -17.89 25.72 5.39
N PHE A 368 -17.35 26.45 6.36
CA PHE A 368 -18.06 26.82 7.59
C PHE A 368 -17.42 28.06 8.22
N PHE A 369 -18.16 28.80 9.04
CA PHE A 369 -17.60 29.90 9.82
C PHE A 369 -16.86 29.38 11.05
N ASN A 370 -15.83 30.10 11.52
CA ASN A 370 -15.03 29.69 12.68
C ASN A 370 -15.78 29.69 14.03
N THR A 371 -17.07 30.02 14.04
CA THR A 371 -18.00 29.76 15.16
C THR A 371 -18.41 28.29 15.26
N VAL A 372 -18.09 27.48 14.24
CA VAL A 372 -18.34 26.03 14.17
C VAL A 372 -16.99 25.32 14.28
N THR A 373 -16.88 24.30 15.13
CA THR A 373 -15.64 23.49 15.23
C THR A 373 -15.53 22.52 14.06
N GLU A 374 -14.33 22.05 13.73
CA GLU A 374 -14.15 21.08 12.64
C GLU A 374 -15.02 19.84 12.81
N SER A 375 -15.10 19.29 14.02
CA SER A 375 -15.95 18.14 14.35
C SER A 375 -17.46 18.39 14.19
N GLN A 376 -17.89 19.65 14.19
CA GLN A 376 -19.28 20.06 13.99
C GLN A 376 -19.59 20.43 12.55
N ALA A 377 -18.59 20.46 11.66
CA ALA A 377 -18.76 20.82 10.26
C ALA A 377 -19.05 19.58 9.39
N GLY A 378 -19.77 18.59 9.90
CA GLY A 378 -20.20 17.38 9.18
C GLY A 378 -21.06 16.45 10.02
N VAL A 379 -21.47 15.30 9.46
CA VAL A 379 -22.38 14.36 10.13
C VAL A 379 -21.70 13.77 11.38
N PRO A 380 -22.40 13.69 12.55
CA PRO A 380 -23.84 13.84 12.78
C PRO A 380 -24.33 15.24 13.23
N ALA A 381 -23.57 16.32 13.03
CA ALA A 381 -23.97 17.65 13.47
C ALA A 381 -25.12 18.26 12.62
N ASN A 382 -25.51 19.51 12.90
CA ASN A 382 -26.60 20.20 12.19
C ASN A 382 -26.15 20.73 10.80
N PRO A 383 -26.70 20.22 9.67
CA PRO A 383 -26.31 20.63 8.31
C PRO A 383 -26.42 22.12 7.99
N ALA A 384 -27.16 22.90 8.79
CA ALA A 384 -27.23 24.36 8.65
C ALA A 384 -25.90 25.09 8.96
N ASN A 385 -24.93 24.41 9.58
CA ASN A 385 -23.70 25.02 10.08
C ASN A 385 -22.53 24.97 9.08
N TRP A 386 -22.67 24.27 7.95
CA TRP A 386 -21.62 24.15 6.93
C TRP A 386 -22.22 24.03 5.51
N PHE A 387 -21.38 24.24 4.51
CA PHE A 387 -21.74 24.18 3.10
C PHE A 387 -20.96 23.08 2.40
N VAL A 388 -21.66 22.19 1.70
CA VAL A 388 -21.06 21.10 0.93
C VAL A 388 -20.62 21.62 -0.44
N TYR A 389 -19.36 21.40 -0.81
CA TYR A 389 -18.80 21.91 -2.06
C TYR A 389 -17.88 20.90 -2.75
N GLY A 390 -18.24 20.50 -3.97
CA GLY A 390 -17.53 19.48 -4.76
C GLY A 390 -17.00 19.99 -6.10
N SER A 391 -16.55 21.24 -6.19
CA SER A 391 -16.00 21.81 -7.43
C SER A 391 -14.65 22.50 -7.18
N SER A 392 -14.00 23.00 -8.22
CA SER A 392 -12.78 23.80 -8.12
C SER A 392 -13.10 25.22 -7.64
N ALA A 393 -12.09 25.93 -7.11
CA ALA A 393 -12.24 27.33 -6.71
C ALA A 393 -12.76 28.23 -7.85
N PRO A 394 -13.48 29.33 -7.54
CA PRO A 394 -13.79 29.83 -6.19
C PRO A 394 -15.08 29.25 -5.59
N PHE A 395 -15.13 29.22 -4.25
CA PHE A 395 -16.37 29.00 -3.51
C PHE A 395 -17.14 30.32 -3.33
N THR A 396 -18.44 30.31 -3.64
CA THR A 396 -19.35 31.47 -3.53
C THR A 396 -20.65 31.16 -2.77
N GLY A 397 -20.68 30.08 -1.98
CA GLY A 397 -21.90 29.56 -1.36
C GLY A 397 -22.46 30.39 -0.19
N TYR A 398 -21.68 31.28 0.42
CA TYR A 398 -22.13 32.15 1.51
C TYR A 398 -22.36 33.59 1.06
N ASN A 399 -23.54 34.12 1.38
CA ASN A 399 -23.83 35.54 1.38
C ASN A 399 -23.23 36.23 2.62
N ILE A 400 -22.92 37.52 2.53
CA ILE A 400 -22.45 38.31 3.69
C ILE A 400 -23.44 38.31 4.86
N LYS A 401 -24.75 38.12 4.59
CA LYS A 401 -25.79 38.01 5.61
C LYS A 401 -25.77 36.68 6.37
N ASP A 402 -25.11 35.66 5.82
CA ASP A 402 -25.02 34.33 6.44
C ASP A 402 -23.95 34.29 7.54
N ARG A 403 -23.13 35.35 7.67
CA ARG A 403 -22.10 35.47 8.71
C ARG A 403 -22.76 35.52 10.10
N PRO A 404 -22.56 34.51 10.96
CA PRO A 404 -23.12 34.54 12.29
C PRO A 404 -22.37 35.56 13.18
N PRO A 405 -23.03 36.08 14.23
CA PRO A 405 -22.36 36.94 15.21
C PRO A 405 -21.10 36.27 15.78
N GLY A 406 -19.98 36.99 15.77
CA GLY A 406 -18.70 36.50 16.28
C GLY A 406 -17.84 35.73 15.28
N ALA A 407 -18.32 35.44 14.06
CA ALA A 407 -17.47 34.87 13.02
C ALA A 407 -16.40 35.89 12.58
N THR A 408 -15.14 35.49 12.65
CA THR A 408 -13.98 36.29 12.22
C THR A 408 -13.24 35.66 11.05
N ALA A 409 -13.55 34.41 10.70
CA ALA A 409 -12.92 33.69 9.60
C ALA A 409 -13.89 32.73 8.90
N LEU A 410 -13.64 32.49 7.62
CA LEU A 410 -14.22 31.37 6.87
C LEU A 410 -13.22 30.21 6.88
N CYS A 411 -13.69 29.03 7.23
CA CYS A 411 -12.92 27.80 7.31
C CYS A 411 -13.37 26.81 6.24
N ALA A 412 -12.45 25.94 5.83
CA ALA A 412 -12.73 24.83 4.93
C ALA A 412 -11.98 23.60 5.41
N LEU A 413 -12.58 22.41 5.30
CA LEU A 413 -11.91 21.12 5.55
C LEU A 413 -12.37 20.06 4.53
N VAL A 414 -11.67 18.92 4.51
CA VAL A 414 -11.99 17.80 3.62
C VAL A 414 -13.02 16.88 4.27
N ALA A 415 -14.05 16.51 3.51
CA ALA A 415 -15.07 15.55 3.89
C ALA A 415 -15.07 14.31 2.99
N ASN A 416 -15.48 13.18 3.58
CA ASN A 416 -15.73 11.92 2.88
C ASN A 416 -17.10 11.96 2.17
N ALA A 417 -17.36 10.96 1.33
CA ALA A 417 -18.62 10.88 0.56
C ALA A 417 -19.88 10.79 1.45
N ASP A 418 -19.75 10.26 2.68
CA ASP A 418 -20.80 10.15 3.69
C ASP A 418 -20.96 11.42 4.56
N HIS A 419 -20.30 12.51 4.19
CA HIS A 419 -20.25 13.78 4.93
C HIS A 419 -19.59 13.71 6.32
N THR A 420 -18.88 12.62 6.64
CA THR A 420 -17.94 12.61 7.78
C THR A 420 -16.71 13.46 7.45
N VAL A 421 -16.16 14.15 8.45
CA VAL A 421 -15.07 15.12 8.27
C VAL A 421 -13.73 14.53 8.66
N ILE A 422 -12.71 14.89 7.89
CA ILE A 422 -11.33 14.52 8.18
C ILE A 422 -10.67 15.70 8.90
N GLN A 423 -10.64 15.65 10.23
CA GLN A 423 -10.10 16.76 11.04
C GLN A 423 -8.62 17.03 10.74
N GLY A 424 -8.22 18.29 10.88
CA GLY A 424 -6.85 18.74 10.62
C GLY A 424 -6.46 18.73 9.14
N THR A 425 -7.41 18.59 8.21
CA THR A 425 -7.20 18.68 6.75
C THR A 425 -7.44 20.07 6.17
N GLY A 426 -8.00 20.96 6.98
CA GLY A 426 -8.48 22.26 6.58
C GLY A 426 -7.62 23.44 7.02
N GLY A 427 -8.16 24.63 6.77
CA GLY A 427 -7.61 25.90 7.23
C GLY A 427 -8.70 26.98 7.25
N CYS A 428 -8.43 28.08 7.94
CA CYS A 428 -9.31 29.24 8.00
C CYS A 428 -8.61 30.47 7.42
N ILE A 429 -9.40 31.35 6.81
CA ILE A 429 -8.96 32.64 6.31
C ILE A 429 -9.79 33.77 6.95
N PRO A 430 -9.18 34.86 7.42
CA PRO A 430 -9.92 35.99 7.98
C PRO A 430 -10.96 36.54 7.00
N LEU A 431 -12.17 36.77 7.48
CA LEU A 431 -13.22 37.41 6.69
C LEU A 431 -12.88 38.90 6.46
N PRO A 432 -13.23 39.48 5.30
CA PRO A 432 -13.13 40.92 5.07
C PRO A 432 -14.01 41.76 6.01
#